data_AF-A0ABD0WMK2-F1
#
_entry.id   AF-A0ABD0WMK2-F1
#
_cell.length_a   1.000
_cell.length_b   1.000
_cell.length_c   1.000
_cell.angle_alpha   90.00
_cell.angle_beta   90.00
_cell.angle_gamma   90.00
#
_symmetry.space_group_name_H-M   'P 1'
#
loop_
_entity.id
_entity.type
_entity.pdbx_description
1 polymer ?
#
loop_
_entity_poly.entity_id
_entity_poly.type
_entity_poly.pdbx_seq_one_letter_code
_entity_poly.pdbx_strand_id
1 'polypeptide(L)'
;MGMPTCLLCVCISGSVYCDEANLDHIPPLPRETTHFYGRFNRIRHVKNTDFSHLSKLKRIDLTGNQLSGLDEDAFGPLPQLQDILLADNNLQALPALPSSVKYIDVRNNRLISNGIHKDAFKRR
;
A
#
# COMPACT_ATOMS: atom_id res chain seq x y z
N MET A 1 20.36 -13.51 -6.34
CA MET A 1 19.56 -13.91 -7.52
C MET A 1 18.63 -12.76 -7.85
N GLY A 2 18.66 -12.28 -9.10
CA GLY A 2 18.03 -11.02 -9.52
C GLY A 2 16.54 -10.96 -9.19
N MET A 3 16.09 -9.82 -8.65
CA MET A 3 14.70 -9.61 -8.28
C MET A 3 13.85 -9.42 -9.54
N PRO A 4 12.94 -10.36 -9.87
CA PRO A 4 12.14 -10.34 -11.11
C PRO A 4 11.36 -9.04 -11.29
N THR A 5 10.96 -8.43 -10.17
CA THR A 5 10.19 -7.20 -10.14
C THR A 5 10.85 -6.04 -10.88
N CYS A 6 12.18 -5.90 -10.81
CA CYS A 6 12.89 -4.81 -11.49
C CYS A 6 13.10 -5.06 -12.99
N LEU A 7 12.63 -6.19 -13.53
CA LEU A 7 12.51 -6.41 -14.98
C LEU A 7 11.15 -5.92 -15.51
N LEU A 8 10.13 -5.91 -14.66
CA LEU A 8 8.77 -5.46 -14.99
C LEU A 8 8.53 -4.01 -14.57
N CYS A 9 9.30 -3.53 -13.59
CA CYS A 9 9.18 -2.23 -12.96
C CYS A 9 10.53 -1.51 -12.98
N VAL A 10 10.51 -0.19 -12.81
CA VAL A 10 11.74 0.59 -12.68
C VAL A 10 12.14 0.68 -11.20
N CYS A 11 13.35 0.23 -10.87
CA CYS A 11 13.90 0.31 -9.52
C CYS A 11 15.03 1.33 -9.48
N ILE A 12 14.87 2.42 -8.73
CA ILE A 12 15.89 3.48 -8.61
C ILE A 12 15.93 4.06 -7.19
N SER A 13 17.11 4.11 -6.60
CA SER A 13 17.37 4.73 -5.28
C SER A 13 16.39 4.29 -4.18
N GLY A 14 16.12 2.99 -4.10
CA GLY A 14 15.18 2.42 -3.12
C GLY A 14 13.71 2.68 -3.42
N SER A 15 13.37 3.22 -4.60
CA SER A 15 11.99 3.37 -5.07
C SER A 15 11.70 2.34 -6.17
N VAL A 16 10.50 1.78 -6.16
CA VAL A 16 10.02 0.82 -7.17
C VAL A 16 8.79 1.39 -7.85
N TYR A 17 8.87 1.59 -9.16
CA TYR A 17 7.84 2.17 -10.01
C TYR A 17 7.27 1.09 -10.94
N CYS A 18 6.06 0.65 -10.65
CA CYS A 18 5.28 -0.36 -11.36
C CYS A 18 3.96 0.21 -11.90
N ASP A 19 3.92 1.50 -12.19
CA ASP A 19 2.71 2.15 -12.69
C ASP A 19 2.31 1.56 -14.05
N GLU A 20 1.02 1.29 -14.23
CA GLU A 20 0.46 0.72 -15.49
C GLU A 20 1.15 -0.58 -15.96
N ALA A 21 1.78 -1.32 -15.06
CA ALA A 21 2.51 -2.56 -15.37
C ALA A 21 1.60 -3.79 -15.52
N ASN A 22 0.27 -3.61 -15.65
CA ASN A 22 -0.75 -4.66 -15.71
C ASN A 22 -0.70 -5.63 -14.52
N LEU A 23 -0.39 -5.15 -13.32
CA LEU A 23 -0.30 -5.97 -12.13
C LEU A 23 -1.70 -6.35 -11.61
N ASP A 24 -1.91 -7.64 -11.33
CA ASP A 24 -3.10 -8.13 -10.62
C ASP A 24 -2.85 -8.33 -9.11
N HIS A 25 -1.57 -8.30 -8.68
CA HIS A 25 -1.12 -8.43 -7.30
C HIS A 25 0.18 -7.65 -7.07
N ILE A 26 0.53 -7.39 -5.81
CA ILE A 26 1.81 -6.76 -5.46
C ILE A 26 2.95 -7.75 -5.75
N PRO A 27 3.93 -7.41 -6.60
CA PRO A 27 5.05 -8.30 -6.91
C PRO A 27 6.05 -8.35 -5.74
N PRO A 28 6.91 -9.37 -5.65
CA PRO A 28 7.94 -9.45 -4.61
C PRO A 28 8.89 -8.23 -4.65
N LEU A 29 8.75 -7.32 -3.69
CA LEU A 29 9.54 -6.09 -3.68
C LEU A 29 10.96 -6.32 -3.11
N PRO A 30 11.98 -5.59 -3.59
CA PRO A 30 13.28 -5.54 -2.96
C PRO A 30 13.21 -5.19 -1.47
N ARG A 31 14.00 -5.86 -0.62
CA ARG A 31 14.04 -5.61 0.83
C ARG A 31 14.41 -4.17 1.18
N GLU A 32 15.17 -3.52 0.31
CA GLU A 32 15.63 -2.13 0.44
C GLU A 32 14.60 -1.11 -0.07
N THR A 33 13.42 -1.55 -0.51
CA THR A 33 12.35 -0.66 -0.98
C THR A 33 11.90 0.28 0.14
N THR A 34 11.95 1.57 -0.16
CA THR A 34 11.50 2.68 0.68
C THR A 34 10.22 3.30 0.16
N HIS A 35 9.99 3.27 -1.16
CA HIS A 35 8.79 3.79 -1.81
C HIS A 35 8.33 2.80 -2.86
N PHE A 36 7.06 2.46 -2.84
CA PHE A 36 6.43 1.62 -3.86
C PHE A 36 5.31 2.40 -4.55
N TYR A 37 5.39 2.50 -5.87
CA TYR A 37 4.40 3.12 -6.74
C TYR A 37 3.84 2.04 -7.66
N GLY A 38 2.60 1.64 -7.44
CA GLY A 38 1.89 0.61 -8.22
C GLY A 38 0.56 1.13 -8.74
N ARG A 39 0.53 2.36 -9.26
CA ARG A 39 -0.70 3.05 -9.66
C ARG A 39 -1.28 2.47 -10.95
N PHE A 40 -2.58 2.66 -11.15
CA PHE A 40 -3.27 2.35 -12.41
C PHE A 40 -3.07 0.89 -12.85
N ASN A 41 -3.14 -0.02 -11.88
CA ASN A 41 -3.07 -1.46 -12.08
C ASN A 41 -4.44 -2.12 -11.79
N ARG A 42 -4.46 -3.45 -11.67
CA ARG A 42 -5.68 -4.25 -11.44
C ARG A 42 -5.62 -4.98 -10.09
N ILE A 43 -4.85 -4.46 -9.13
CA ILE A 43 -4.66 -5.08 -7.83
C ILE A 43 -5.98 -5.00 -7.06
N ARG A 44 -6.42 -6.14 -6.50
CA ARG A 44 -7.73 -6.26 -5.82
C ARG A 44 -7.64 -6.42 -4.31
N HIS A 45 -6.49 -6.87 -3.81
CA HIS A 45 -6.28 -7.15 -2.40
C HIS A 45 -4.84 -6.87 -1.99
N VAL A 46 -4.64 -6.35 -0.77
CA VAL A 46 -3.33 -6.28 -0.12
C VAL A 46 -3.30 -7.28 1.01
N LYS A 47 -2.34 -8.20 0.98
CA LYS A 47 -2.14 -9.23 2.00
C LYS A 47 -1.14 -8.76 3.06
N ASN A 48 -1.24 -9.32 4.26
CA ASN A 48 -0.25 -9.09 5.33
C ASN A 48 1.17 -9.54 4.96
N THR A 49 1.32 -10.42 3.97
CA THR A 49 2.62 -10.88 3.45
C THR A 49 3.26 -9.95 2.43
N ASP A 50 2.50 -9.07 1.78
CA ASP A 50 2.99 -8.33 0.60
C ASP A 50 4.10 -7.34 0.95
N PHE A 51 4.09 -6.83 2.19
CA PHE A 51 5.07 -5.85 2.67
C PHE A 51 5.84 -6.29 3.92
N SER A 52 5.58 -7.49 4.45
CA SER A 52 6.04 -7.94 5.78
C SER A 52 7.56 -7.85 6.00
N HIS A 53 8.36 -7.93 4.93
CA HIS A 53 9.81 -7.91 4.99
C HIS A 53 10.45 -6.52 4.73
N LEU A 54 9.62 -5.49 4.50
CA LEU A 54 10.06 -4.16 4.03
C LEU A 54 10.15 -3.15 5.18
N SER A 55 11.03 -3.39 6.14
CA SER A 55 11.16 -2.54 7.34
C SER A 55 11.56 -1.07 7.09
N LYS A 56 12.04 -0.77 5.86
CA LYS A 56 12.44 0.57 5.41
C LYS A 56 11.36 1.29 4.59
N LEU A 57 10.20 0.65 4.37
CA LEU A 57 9.13 1.20 3.56
C LEU A 57 8.51 2.42 4.25
N LYS A 58 8.42 3.52 3.51
CA LYS A 58 7.92 4.82 3.97
C LYS A 58 6.65 5.24 3.24
N ARG A 59 6.49 4.81 1.99
CA ARG A 59 5.34 5.15 1.16
C ARG A 59 4.85 3.98 0.33
N ILE A 60 3.54 3.83 0.28
CA ILE A 60 2.82 2.95 -0.63
C ILE A 60 1.82 3.81 -1.42
N ASP A 61 1.90 3.75 -2.74
CA ASP A 61 0.93 4.36 -3.65
C ASP A 61 0.31 3.30 -4.55
N LEU A 62 -0.97 3.01 -4.31
CA LEU A 62 -1.79 2.07 -5.07
C LEU A 62 -3.03 2.79 -5.65
N THR A 63 -2.91 4.08 -5.92
CA THR A 63 -3.98 4.88 -6.51
C THR A 63 -4.47 4.29 -7.83
N GLY A 64 -5.79 4.32 -8.08
CA GLY A 64 -6.37 3.86 -9.34
C GLY A 64 -6.26 2.35 -9.56
N ASN A 65 -6.44 1.56 -8.49
CA ASN A 65 -6.49 0.10 -8.56
C ASN A 65 -7.94 -0.41 -8.39
N GLN A 66 -8.11 -1.72 -8.17
CA GLN A 66 -9.40 -2.36 -7.94
C GLN A 66 -9.52 -2.88 -6.50
N LEU A 67 -8.80 -2.29 -5.55
CA LEU A 67 -8.72 -2.77 -4.18
C LEU A 67 -10.11 -2.79 -3.53
N SER A 68 -10.52 -3.96 -3.05
CA SER A 68 -11.79 -4.16 -2.36
C SER A 68 -11.61 -4.75 -0.95
N GLY A 69 -10.40 -5.22 -0.63
CA GLY A 69 -10.05 -5.74 0.68
C GLY A 69 -8.58 -5.51 1.03
N LEU A 70 -8.31 -5.44 2.33
CA LEU A 70 -7.00 -5.33 2.96
C LEU A 70 -7.03 -6.27 4.17
N ASP A 71 -5.99 -7.08 4.36
CA ASP A 71 -5.87 -7.87 5.60
C ASP A 71 -5.76 -6.94 6.82
N GLU A 72 -6.22 -7.42 7.99
CA GLU A 72 -6.28 -6.63 9.25
C GLU A 72 -4.91 -6.03 9.65
N ASP A 73 -3.82 -6.75 9.38
CA ASP A 73 -2.44 -6.34 9.65
C ASP A 73 -1.62 -6.06 8.38
N ALA A 74 -2.27 -5.73 7.26
CA ALA A 74 -1.61 -5.47 5.98
C ALA A 74 -0.44 -4.46 6.07
N PHE A 75 -0.55 -3.49 6.98
CA PHE A 75 0.46 -2.46 7.21
C PHE A 75 1.14 -2.54 8.57
N GLY A 76 0.69 -3.42 9.47
CA GLY A 76 1.18 -3.52 10.86
C GLY A 76 2.71 -3.71 10.98
N PRO A 77 3.35 -4.59 10.18
CA PRO A 77 4.80 -4.83 10.23
C PRO A 77 5.69 -3.70 9.68
N LEU A 78 5.17 -2.51 9.41
CA LEU A 78 5.87 -1.43 8.71
C LEU A 78 6.16 -0.22 9.62
N PRO A 79 7.21 -0.26 10.45
CA PRO A 79 7.45 0.73 11.50
C PRO A 79 7.82 2.14 10.97
N GLN A 80 8.19 2.25 9.69
CA GLN A 80 8.59 3.52 9.07
C GLN A 80 7.55 4.06 8.08
N LEU A 81 6.42 3.36 7.90
CA LEU A 81 5.39 3.74 6.93
C LEU A 81 4.74 5.05 7.35
N GLN A 82 4.76 6.03 6.47
CA GLN A 82 4.27 7.38 6.71
C GLN A 82 3.11 7.74 5.80
N ASP A 83 3.16 7.31 4.54
CA ASP A 83 2.20 7.71 3.53
C ASP A 83 1.54 6.49 2.87
N ILE A 84 0.20 6.48 2.89
CA ILE A 84 -0.62 5.44 2.28
C ILE A 84 -1.59 6.11 1.31
N LEU A 85 -1.38 5.93 0.00
CA LEU A 85 -2.25 6.46 -1.04
C LEU A 85 -3.03 5.31 -1.69
N LEU A 86 -4.34 5.31 -1.47
CA LEU A 86 -5.30 4.30 -1.90
C LEU A 86 -6.50 4.94 -2.61
N ALA A 87 -6.34 6.17 -3.12
CA ALA A 87 -7.42 6.87 -3.82
C ALA A 87 -7.89 6.08 -5.06
N ASP A 88 -9.12 6.30 -5.47
CA ASP A 88 -9.70 5.68 -6.67
C ASP A 88 -9.64 4.14 -6.63
N ASN A 89 -10.23 3.57 -5.57
CA ASN A 89 -10.33 2.13 -5.34
C ASN A 89 -11.77 1.77 -4.89
N ASN A 90 -12.00 0.53 -4.45
CA ASN A 90 -13.33 0.02 -4.06
C ASN A 90 -13.39 -0.36 -2.56
N LEU A 91 -12.55 0.22 -1.71
CA LEU A 91 -12.47 -0.14 -0.29
C LEU A 91 -13.73 0.28 0.46
N GLN A 92 -14.22 -0.62 1.32
CA GLN A 92 -15.38 -0.36 2.19
C GLN A 92 -14.99 -0.07 3.65
N ALA A 93 -13.81 -0.52 4.07
CA ALA A 93 -13.24 -0.30 5.38
C ALA A 93 -11.71 -0.21 5.27
N LEU A 94 -11.08 0.28 6.33
CA LEU A 94 -9.62 0.31 6.48
C LEU A 94 -9.19 -0.58 7.66
N PRO A 95 -8.04 -1.26 7.55
CA PRO A 95 -7.44 -1.95 8.69
C PRO A 95 -6.94 -0.95 9.73
N ALA A 96 -6.48 -1.46 10.87
CA ALA A 96 -5.73 -0.65 11.81
C ALA A 96 -4.46 -0.10 11.15
N LEU A 97 -4.23 1.21 11.29
CA LEU A 97 -3.07 1.87 10.71
C LEU A 97 -1.92 1.94 11.73
N PRO A 98 -0.67 1.74 11.30
CA PRO A 98 0.49 1.97 12.15
C PRO A 98 0.52 3.40 12.68
N SER A 99 1.01 3.59 13.92
CA SER A 99 1.12 4.92 14.54
C SER A 99 2.11 5.85 13.83
N SER A 100 2.98 5.31 12.96
CA SER A 100 3.91 6.06 12.13
C SER A 100 3.24 6.77 10.95
N VAL A 101 2.02 6.37 10.57
CA VAL A 101 1.31 6.94 9.43
C VAL A 101 0.96 8.41 9.71
N LYS A 102 1.33 9.28 8.77
CA LYS A 102 1.13 10.73 8.83
C LYS A 102 0.11 11.21 7.82
N TYR A 103 0.06 10.55 6.66
CA TYR A 103 -0.83 10.92 5.58
C TYR A 103 -1.50 9.68 5.01
N ILE A 104 -2.81 9.77 4.83
CA ILE A 104 -3.61 8.75 4.16
C ILE A 104 -4.54 9.42 3.16
N ASP A 105 -4.53 8.94 1.92
CA ASP A 105 -5.49 9.33 0.89
C ASP A 105 -6.34 8.12 0.52
N VAL A 106 -7.63 8.22 0.82
CA VAL A 106 -8.65 7.18 0.54
C VAL A 106 -9.84 7.78 -0.20
N ARG A 107 -9.64 8.93 -0.85
CA ARG A 107 -10.69 9.57 -1.66
C ARG A 107 -11.19 8.61 -2.74
N ASN A 108 -12.44 8.78 -3.15
CA ASN A 108 -13.07 7.95 -4.19
C ASN A 108 -12.98 6.44 -3.89
N ASN A 109 -13.21 6.08 -2.63
CA ASN A 109 -13.50 4.71 -2.20
C ASN A 109 -14.98 4.59 -1.79
N ARG A 110 -15.39 3.42 -1.31
CA ARG A 110 -16.75 3.11 -0.87
C ARG A 110 -16.84 2.98 0.66
N LEU A 111 -16.05 3.79 1.38
CA LEU A 111 -15.93 3.70 2.83
C LEU A 111 -17.27 3.96 3.50
N ILE A 112 -17.74 2.99 4.29
CA ILE A 112 -18.93 3.13 5.12
C ILE A 112 -18.54 3.70 6.49
N SER A 113 -19.38 4.57 7.07
CA SER A 113 -19.08 5.29 8.32
C SER A 113 -18.78 4.40 9.53
N ASN A 114 -19.23 3.14 9.50
CA ASN A 114 -18.97 2.14 10.55
C ASN A 114 -17.63 1.42 10.38
N GLY A 115 -16.94 1.62 9.24
CA GLY A 115 -15.65 1.01 8.89
C GLY A 115 -14.43 1.92 9.10
N ILE A 116 -14.64 3.13 9.64
CA ILE A 116 -13.54 3.97 10.13
C ILE A 116 -13.42 3.70 11.63
N HIS A 117 -12.48 2.83 12.00
CA HIS A 117 -12.21 2.53 13.41
C HIS A 117 -11.92 3.84 14.15
N LYS A 118 -12.48 4.02 15.35
CA LYS A 118 -12.34 5.27 16.13
C LYS A 118 -10.88 5.68 16.36
N ASP A 119 -9.98 4.72 16.31
CA ASP A 119 -8.53 4.91 16.48
C ASP A 119 -7.83 5.52 15.27
N ALA A 120 -8.50 5.57 14.11
CA ALA A 120 -7.97 6.19 12.88
C ALA A 120 -7.74 7.70 13.02
N PHE A 121 -8.42 8.36 13.97
CA PHE A 121 -8.24 9.78 14.26
C PHE A 121 -7.79 9.99 15.71
N LYS A 122 -6.49 9.85 15.98
CA LYS A 122 -5.92 10.35 17.24
C LYS A 122 -5.84 11.88 17.17
N ARG A 123 -6.73 12.55 17.92
CA ARG A 123 -6.64 14.00 18.17
C ARG A 123 -5.31 14.28 18.89
N ARG A 124 -4.54 15.24 18.36
CA ARG A 124 -3.40 15.84 19.05
C ARG A 124 -3.88 16.80 20.12
#